data_AF-R7UGY7-F1
#
_entry.id   AF-R7UGY7-F1
#
_cell.length_a   1.000
_cell.length_b   1.000
_cell.length_c   1.000
_cell.angle_alpha   90.00
_cell.angle_beta   90.00
_cell.angle_gamma   90.00
#
_symmetry.space_group_name_H-M   'P 1'
#
loop_
_entity.id
_entity.type
_entity.pdbx_description
1 polymer ?
#
loop_
_entity_poly.entity_id
_entity_poly.type
_entity_poly.pdbx_seq_one_letter_code
_entity_poly.pdbx_strand_id
1 'polypeptide(L)'
;MRATPLDSKIPSPAELLMGRRITTSLPYHDTPYPLDEEIRQHLQEKRERQAVSVMDTRTGTWEDGSVKKLTNKPRSYIVETPRGTLRRNRKHLREAPQAHVPSTSMTSANGKVEDHLSTPSAEPSSAATDQAAQTTAETKADTPSPGQFVTRSCRTSKPPQRVTYEH
;
A
#
# COMPACT_ATOMS: atom_id res chain seq x y z
N MET A 1 -11.03 0.95 14.82
CA MET A 1 -11.78 0.29 13.73
C MET A 1 -12.47 1.36 12.89
N ARG A 2 -12.64 1.16 11.57
CA ARG A 2 -13.29 2.15 10.68
C ARG A 2 -14.80 1.92 10.61
N ALA A 3 -15.57 3.01 10.65
CA ALA A 3 -17.03 3.02 10.54
C ALA A 3 -17.54 3.32 9.12
N THR A 4 -16.64 3.48 8.15
CA THR A 4 -17.00 3.74 6.75
C THR A 4 -17.49 2.44 6.09
N PRO A 5 -18.70 2.43 5.50
CA PRO A 5 -19.22 1.24 4.82
C PRO A 5 -18.33 0.89 3.61
N LEU A 6 -18.17 -0.42 3.34
CA LEU A 6 -17.39 -0.91 2.20
C LEU A 6 -18.16 -0.79 0.88
N ASP A 7 -19.48 -0.86 0.97
CA ASP A 7 -20.44 -0.78 -0.13
C ASP A 7 -21.83 -0.48 0.41
N SER A 8 -22.77 -0.17 -0.48
CA SER A 8 -24.21 -0.12 -0.20
C SER A 8 -24.76 -1.37 0.50
N LYS A 9 -24.20 -2.54 0.17
CA LYS A 9 -24.64 -3.86 0.68
C LYS A 9 -23.66 -4.49 1.68
N ILE A 10 -22.48 -3.91 1.88
CA ILE A 10 -21.44 -4.47 2.75
C ILE A 10 -21.19 -3.49 3.90
N PRO A 11 -21.51 -3.89 5.15
CA PRO A 11 -21.36 -3.01 6.30
C PRO A 11 -19.88 -2.69 6.58
N SER A 12 -19.66 -1.71 7.45
CA SER A 12 -18.30 -1.26 7.77
C SER A 12 -17.48 -2.35 8.50
N PRO A 13 -16.14 -2.28 8.49
CA PRO A 13 -15.29 -3.23 9.20
C PRO A 13 -15.58 -3.30 10.71
N ALA A 14 -15.98 -2.17 11.31
CA ALA A 14 -16.38 -2.12 12.72
C ALA A 14 -17.67 -2.90 12.97
N GLU A 15 -18.66 -2.75 12.10
CA GLU A 15 -19.95 -3.46 12.20
C GLU A 15 -19.81 -4.96 11.98
N LEU A 16 -19.01 -5.37 10.98
CA LEU A 16 -18.68 -6.78 10.75
C LEU A 16 -18.07 -7.44 11.98
N LEU A 17 -17.19 -6.72 12.71
CA LEU A 17 -16.57 -7.24 13.92
C LEU A 17 -17.55 -7.35 15.09
N MET A 18 -18.49 -6.39 15.19
CA MET A 18 -19.44 -6.34 16.31
C MET A 18 -20.74 -7.10 16.06
N GLY A 19 -20.98 -7.59 14.84
CA GLY A 19 -22.21 -8.28 14.46
C GLY A 19 -23.47 -7.42 14.60
N ARG A 20 -23.31 -6.10 14.58
CA ARG A 20 -24.40 -5.14 14.78
C ARG A 20 -24.08 -3.82 14.10
N ARG A 21 -25.13 -3.04 13.87
CA ARG A 21 -25.01 -1.64 13.42
C ARG A 21 -24.39 -0.77 14.50
N ILE A 22 -23.53 0.15 14.08
CA ILE A 22 -22.98 1.18 14.97
C ILE A 22 -23.63 2.52 14.69
N THR A 23 -23.96 3.24 15.75
CA THR A 23 -24.45 4.60 15.64
C THR A 23 -23.26 5.55 15.57
N THR A 24 -23.32 6.50 14.64
CA THR A 24 -22.33 7.59 14.54
C THR A 24 -23.09 8.90 14.41
N SER A 25 -22.42 10.04 14.63
CA SER A 25 -23.03 11.37 14.50
C SER A 25 -23.28 11.80 13.05
N LEU A 26 -22.89 10.97 12.07
CA LEU A 26 -23.10 11.25 10.66
C LEU A 26 -24.51 10.79 10.22
N PRO A 27 -25.16 11.52 9.32
CA PRO A 27 -26.41 11.06 8.73
C PRO A 27 -26.16 9.74 7.97
N TYR A 28 -27.03 8.77 8.17
CA TYR A 28 -26.94 7.47 7.54
C TYR A 28 -28.32 6.98 7.13
N HIS A 29 -28.36 6.14 6.09
CA HIS A 29 -29.59 5.56 5.58
C HIS A 29 -29.89 4.25 6.31
N ASP A 30 -30.96 4.21 7.09
CA ASP A 30 -31.32 3.01 7.84
C ASP A 30 -31.61 1.87 6.84
N THR A 31 -30.80 0.83 6.92
CA THR A 31 -30.91 -0.36 6.07
C THR A 31 -31.05 -1.56 6.99
N PRO A 32 -31.76 -2.63 6.62
CA PRO A 32 -31.71 -3.87 7.39
C PRO A 32 -30.27 -4.35 7.50
N TYR A 33 -29.84 -4.89 8.65
CA TYR A 33 -28.53 -5.51 8.73
C TYR A 33 -28.56 -6.78 7.88
N PRO A 34 -27.76 -6.90 6.80
CA PRO A 34 -27.82 -8.05 5.92
C PRO A 34 -27.38 -9.32 6.66
N LEU A 35 -27.88 -10.48 6.21
CA LEU A 35 -27.47 -11.77 6.77
C LEU A 35 -25.98 -12.00 6.52
N ASP A 36 -25.33 -12.71 7.44
CA ASP A 36 -23.90 -13.03 7.36
C ASP A 36 -23.51 -13.72 6.03
N GLU A 37 -24.40 -14.55 5.48
CA GLU A 37 -24.13 -15.27 4.23
C GLU A 37 -24.15 -14.34 3.01
N GLU A 38 -25.08 -13.40 2.95
CA GLU A 38 -25.16 -12.40 1.88
C GLU A 38 -23.94 -11.49 1.87
N ILE A 39 -23.48 -11.10 3.07
CA ILE A 39 -22.25 -10.32 3.27
C ILE A 39 -21.05 -11.09 2.74
N ARG A 40 -20.92 -12.38 3.09
CA ARG A 40 -19.82 -13.25 2.64
C ARG A 40 -19.81 -13.40 1.14
N GLN A 41 -20.96 -13.63 0.53
CA GLN A 41 -21.10 -13.75 -0.91
C GLN A 41 -20.68 -12.46 -1.62
N HIS A 42 -21.15 -11.29 -1.16
CA HIS A 42 -20.76 -10.00 -1.74
C HIS A 42 -19.26 -9.70 -1.57
N LEU A 43 -18.68 -10.02 -0.40
CA LEU A 43 -17.24 -9.87 -0.18
C LEU A 43 -16.41 -10.77 -1.11
N GLN A 44 -16.89 -12.00 -1.35
CA GLN A 44 -16.26 -12.93 -2.27
C GLN A 44 -16.37 -12.40 -3.70
N GLU A 45 -17.56 -12.03 -4.16
CA GLU A 45 -17.77 -11.49 -5.51
C GLU A 45 -16.91 -10.24 -5.76
N LYS A 46 -16.88 -9.30 -4.82
CA LYS A 46 -16.05 -8.08 -4.93
C LYS A 46 -14.56 -8.40 -5.07
N ARG A 47 -14.11 -9.49 -4.44
CA ARG A 47 -12.73 -9.99 -4.56
C ARG A 47 -12.50 -10.68 -5.90
N GLU A 48 -13.45 -11.49 -6.37
CA GLU A 48 -13.39 -12.24 -7.64
C GLU A 48 -13.60 -11.37 -8.89
N ARG A 49 -14.02 -10.11 -8.70
CA ARG A 49 -14.15 -9.11 -9.76
C ARG A 49 -13.15 -7.97 -9.63
N GLN A 50 -12.17 -8.10 -8.74
CA GLN A 50 -11.20 -7.02 -8.52
C GLN A 50 -10.34 -6.85 -9.78
N ALA A 51 -10.48 -5.71 -10.44
CA ALA A 51 -9.64 -5.32 -11.57
C ALA A 51 -8.20 -5.08 -11.08
N VAL A 52 -7.25 -5.69 -11.78
CA VAL A 52 -5.83 -5.64 -11.47
C VAL A 52 -5.01 -5.54 -12.74
N SER A 53 -3.90 -4.83 -12.69
CA SER A 53 -2.88 -4.92 -13.74
C SER A 53 -1.92 -6.06 -13.40
N VAL A 54 -1.64 -6.91 -14.37
CA VAL A 54 -0.86 -8.14 -14.26
C VAL A 54 0.46 -7.98 -15.00
N MET A 55 1.58 -8.33 -14.38
CA MET A 55 2.88 -8.30 -15.05
C MET A 55 3.10 -9.57 -15.88
N ASP A 56 3.33 -9.41 -17.19
CA ASP A 56 3.93 -10.45 -18.04
C ASP A 56 5.41 -10.55 -17.69
N THR A 57 5.84 -11.72 -17.20
CA THR A 57 7.22 -11.99 -16.77
C THR A 57 8.20 -12.15 -17.92
N ARG A 58 7.71 -12.38 -19.14
CA ARG A 58 8.57 -12.55 -20.32
C ARG A 58 8.97 -11.20 -20.91
N THR A 59 8.02 -10.26 -20.96
CA THR A 59 8.20 -8.94 -21.57
C THR A 59 8.43 -7.84 -20.54
N GLY A 60 8.08 -8.07 -19.27
CA GLY A 60 8.12 -7.07 -18.20
C GLY A 60 6.99 -6.04 -18.28
N THR A 61 6.01 -6.23 -19.18
CA THR A 61 4.90 -5.29 -19.40
C THR A 61 3.72 -5.59 -18.47
N TRP A 62 2.94 -4.56 -18.14
CA TRP A 62 1.70 -4.71 -17.37
C TRP A 62 0.50 -4.76 -18.33
N GLU A 63 -0.36 -5.75 -18.16
CA GLU A 63 -1.59 -5.94 -18.92
C GLU A 63 -2.80 -5.92 -17.98
N ASP A 64 -3.97 -5.55 -18.49
CA ASP A 64 -5.18 -5.54 -17.68
C ASP A 64 -5.72 -6.95 -17.44
N GLY A 65 -6.31 -7.16 -16.27
CA GLY A 65 -6.94 -8.41 -15.87
C GLY A 65 -7.82 -8.29 -14.64
N SER A 66 -8.36 -9.42 -14.19
CA SER A 66 -9.20 -9.49 -13.00
C SER A 66 -8.85 -10.69 -12.14
N VAL A 67 -8.92 -10.53 -10.81
CA VAL A 67 -8.63 -11.63 -9.87
C VAL A 67 -9.81 -12.59 -9.86
N LYS A 68 -9.65 -13.81 -10.37
CA LYS A 68 -10.73 -14.81 -10.41
C LYS A 68 -10.89 -15.60 -9.13
N LYS A 69 -9.78 -15.95 -8.47
CA LYS A 69 -9.81 -16.78 -7.25
C LYS A 69 -8.53 -16.64 -6.42
N LEU A 70 -8.68 -16.83 -5.11
CA LEU A 70 -7.55 -17.11 -4.22
C LEU A 70 -7.06 -18.55 -4.39
N THR A 71 -5.74 -18.72 -4.32
CA THR A 71 -5.14 -20.05 -4.19
C THR A 71 -4.92 -20.37 -2.70
N ASN A 72 -4.81 -21.66 -2.36
CA ASN A 72 -4.43 -22.09 -1.00
C ASN A 72 -3.03 -21.62 -0.58
N LYS A 73 -2.18 -21.26 -1.55
CA LYS A 73 -0.84 -20.71 -1.32
C LYS A 73 -0.92 -19.22 -0.97
N PRO A 74 -0.24 -18.78 0.10
CA PRO A 74 -0.30 -17.39 0.52
C PRO A 74 0.17 -16.47 -0.61
N ARG A 75 -0.50 -15.33 -0.77
CA ARG A 75 -0.17 -14.27 -1.76
C ARG A 75 -0.23 -14.71 -3.23
N SER A 76 -0.72 -15.91 -3.53
CA SER A 76 -0.94 -16.42 -4.89
C SER A 76 -2.41 -16.30 -5.30
N TYR A 77 -2.64 -15.76 -6.49
CA TYR A 77 -3.95 -15.49 -7.05
C TYR A 77 -4.06 -16.13 -8.43
N ILE A 78 -5.27 -16.57 -8.77
CA ILE A 78 -5.66 -16.91 -10.13
C ILE A 78 -6.22 -15.64 -10.75
N VAL A 79 -5.66 -15.25 -11.88
CA VAL A 79 -6.00 -14.00 -12.56
C VAL A 79 -6.38 -14.31 -14.00
N GLU A 80 -7.44 -13.67 -14.46
CA GLU A 80 -7.95 -13.77 -15.81
C GLU A 80 -7.41 -12.57 -16.60
N THR A 81 -6.68 -12.88 -17.67
CA THR A 81 -6.12 -11.91 -18.62
C THR A 81 -6.71 -12.20 -20.00
N PRO A 82 -6.67 -11.26 -20.96
CA PRO A 82 -7.10 -11.52 -22.34
C PRO A 82 -6.38 -12.70 -23.00
N ARG A 83 -5.17 -13.02 -22.52
CA ARG A 83 -4.33 -14.12 -23.02
C ARG A 83 -4.63 -15.47 -22.37
N GLY A 84 -5.49 -15.48 -21.34
CA GLY A 84 -5.91 -16.69 -20.62
C GLY A 84 -5.85 -16.54 -19.10
N THR A 85 -6.13 -17.65 -18.42
CA THR A 85 -6.09 -17.72 -16.96
C THR A 85 -4.70 -18.15 -16.48
N LEU A 86 -4.14 -17.42 -15.52
CA LEU A 86 -2.78 -17.67 -15.05
C LEU A 86 -2.65 -17.45 -13.54
N ARG A 87 -1.65 -18.09 -12.91
CA ARG A 87 -1.36 -17.93 -11.47
C ARG A 87 -0.26 -16.90 -11.26
N ARG A 88 -0.51 -15.87 -10.44
CA ARG A 88 0.46 -14.80 -10.10
C ARG A 88 0.58 -14.60 -8.61
N ASN A 89 1.74 -14.13 -8.20
CA ASN A 89 1.95 -13.62 -6.85
C ASN A 89 1.53 -12.15 -6.76
N ARG A 90 1.18 -11.65 -5.57
CA ARG A 90 0.83 -10.23 -5.33
C ARG A 90 1.86 -9.25 -5.91
N LYS A 91 3.16 -9.59 -5.90
CA LYS A 91 4.23 -8.74 -6.47
C LYS A 91 4.11 -8.51 -7.99
N HIS A 92 3.40 -9.39 -8.69
CA HIS A 92 3.12 -9.28 -10.12
C HIS A 92 1.72 -8.70 -10.40
N LEU A 93 1.06 -8.15 -9.38
CA LEU A 93 -0.29 -7.59 -9.45
C LEU A 93 -0.29 -6.17 -8.87
N ARG A 94 -0.87 -5.23 -9.61
CA ARG A 94 -1.18 -3.88 -9.15
C ARG A 94 -2.68 -3.69 -9.13
N GLU A 95 -3.15 -2.82 -8.25
CA GLU A 95 -4.54 -2.36 -8.35
C GLU A 95 -4.70 -1.65 -9.69
N ALA A 96 -5.78 -1.98 -10.40
CA ALA A 96 -6.09 -1.26 -11.62
C ALA A 96 -6.28 0.23 -11.29
N PRO A 97 -5.89 1.15 -12.18
CA PRO A 97 -6.20 2.56 -12.03
C PRO A 97 -7.72 2.68 -11.88
N GLN A 98 -8.20 3.00 -10.68
CA GLN A 98 -9.61 3.32 -10.52
C GLN A 98 -9.82 4.61 -11.30
N ALA A 99 -10.70 4.59 -12.31
CA ALA A 99 -11.15 5.82 -12.93
C ALA A 99 -11.62 6.70 -11.78
N HIS A 100 -10.88 7.77 -11.53
CA HIS A 100 -11.21 8.73 -10.50
C HIS A 100 -12.54 9.32 -10.92
N VAL A 101 -13.65 8.79 -10.40
CA VAL A 101 -14.87 9.57 -10.38
C VAL A 101 -14.52 10.75 -9.49
N PRO A 102 -14.54 11.99 -10.00
CA PRO A 102 -14.27 13.13 -9.15
C PRO A 102 -15.33 13.08 -8.06
N SER A 103 -14.90 12.78 -6.84
CA SER A 103 -15.70 13.00 -5.65
C SER A 103 -16.10 14.46 -5.73
N THR A 104 -17.37 14.74 -6.03
CA THR A 104 -17.91 16.08 -6.21
C THR A 104 -17.54 16.88 -4.96
N SER A 105 -16.45 17.61 -5.08
CA SER A 105 -16.05 18.61 -4.10
C SER A 105 -17.07 19.69 -4.34
N MET A 106 -18.00 19.87 -3.42
CA MET A 106 -18.92 20.99 -3.45
C MET A 106 -18.07 22.27 -3.45
N THR A 107 -17.85 22.84 -4.63
CA THR A 107 -17.26 24.16 -4.78
C THR A 107 -18.29 25.13 -4.23
N SER A 108 -18.17 25.48 -2.95
CA SER A 108 -18.91 26.60 -2.38
C SER A 108 -18.42 27.88 -3.03
N ALA A 109 -19.23 28.38 -3.95
CA ALA A 109 -19.15 29.76 -4.42
C ALA A 109 -19.46 30.70 -3.25
N ASN A 110 -18.47 31.49 -2.82
CA ASN A 110 -18.67 32.89 -2.44
C ASN A 110 -17.33 33.65 -2.35
N GLY A 111 -17.28 34.88 -2.87
CA GLY A 111 -16.36 35.92 -2.38
C GLY A 111 -15.10 36.21 -3.19
N LYS A 112 -15.28 37.03 -4.24
CA LYS A 112 -14.30 37.84 -4.98
C LYS A 112 -13.30 38.61 -4.10
N VAL A 113 -11.98 38.51 -4.40
CA VAL A 113 -11.02 39.64 -4.46
C VAL A 113 -9.91 39.33 -5.48
N GLU A 114 -9.47 40.38 -6.16
CA GLU A 114 -8.70 40.42 -7.42
C GLU A 114 -7.17 40.25 -7.29
N ASP A 115 -6.60 39.68 -8.36
CA ASP A 115 -5.41 40.11 -9.12
C ASP A 115 -4.13 40.61 -8.40
N HIS A 116 -3.03 39.87 -8.56
CA HIS A 116 -1.87 40.32 -9.37
C HIS A 116 -0.84 39.20 -9.57
N LEU A 117 -0.35 39.10 -10.80
CA LEU A 117 0.82 38.32 -11.20
C LEU A 117 2.08 38.81 -10.47
N SER A 118 2.99 37.90 -10.07
CA SER A 118 4.41 37.92 -10.49
C SER A 118 5.25 36.85 -9.79
N THR A 119 5.94 36.05 -10.60
CA THR A 119 7.16 35.29 -10.27
C THR A 119 8.32 36.29 -10.03
N PRO A 120 9.20 36.06 -9.05
CA PRO A 120 10.58 35.64 -9.36
C PRO A 120 11.10 34.58 -8.35
N SER A 121 11.68 33.47 -8.80
CA SER A 121 13.12 33.29 -9.05
C SER A 121 14.04 33.81 -7.93
N ALA A 122 14.49 32.94 -7.03
CA ALA A 122 15.82 32.93 -6.42
C ALA A 122 16.04 31.69 -5.53
N GLU A 123 16.98 30.82 -5.90
CA GLU A 123 17.81 30.09 -4.92
C GLU A 123 18.64 31.11 -4.10
N PRO A 124 19.01 30.78 -2.84
CA PRO A 124 20.38 30.30 -2.66
C PRO A 124 20.57 29.22 -1.59
N SER A 125 21.55 28.36 -1.90
CA SER A 125 22.40 27.59 -0.99
C SER A 125 22.95 28.39 0.19
N SER A 126 22.98 27.81 1.40
CA SER A 126 24.25 27.51 2.11
C SER A 126 24.04 27.04 3.55
N ALA A 127 25.02 26.25 3.97
CA ALA A 127 25.21 25.54 5.22
C ALA A 127 25.21 26.39 6.51
N ALA A 128 24.89 25.74 7.63
CA ALA A 128 25.50 26.00 8.93
C ALA A 128 25.47 24.75 9.85
N THR A 129 26.67 24.24 10.10
CA THR A 129 27.19 23.53 11.29
C THR A 129 26.66 24.18 12.60
N ASP A 130 26.35 23.50 13.70
CA ASP A 130 27.31 22.88 14.63
C ASP A 130 26.66 22.03 15.77
N GLN A 131 27.42 21.02 16.22
CA GLN A 131 27.62 20.39 17.55
C GLN A 131 26.62 20.61 18.71
N ALA A 132 26.46 19.78 19.75
CA ALA A 132 26.89 18.44 20.18
C ALA A 132 26.18 18.21 21.54
N ALA A 133 25.82 16.97 21.89
CA ALA A 133 25.68 16.57 23.30
C ALA A 133 25.81 15.05 23.44
N GLN A 134 26.84 14.66 24.19
CA GLN A 134 27.16 13.29 24.58
C GLN A 134 26.20 12.81 25.68
N THR A 135 25.83 11.54 25.67
CA THR A 135 25.46 10.83 26.90
C THR A 135 26.01 9.41 26.83
N THR A 136 26.83 9.13 27.84
CA THR A 136 27.58 7.93 28.14
C THR A 136 26.66 6.78 28.54
N ALA A 137 26.90 5.59 27.99
CA ALA A 137 26.59 4.32 28.65
C ALA A 137 27.65 3.30 28.24
N GLU A 138 28.52 2.96 29.19
CA GLU A 138 29.56 1.95 29.09
C GLU A 138 28.92 0.55 29.09
N THR A 139 29.25 -0.31 28.13
CA THR A 139 29.31 -1.78 28.33
C THR A 139 30.18 -2.42 27.23
N LYS A 140 31.33 -2.96 27.69
CA LYS A 140 32.25 -3.95 27.10
C LYS A 140 32.59 -3.89 25.60
N ALA A 141 33.85 -3.51 25.38
CA ALA A 141 34.60 -3.56 24.14
C ALA A 141 34.65 -4.97 23.52
N ASP A 142 34.40 -5.03 22.21
CA ASP A 142 35.04 -5.99 21.31
C ASP A 142 35.60 -5.15 20.15
N THR A 143 36.93 -5.00 20.12
CA THR A 143 37.63 -4.17 19.14
C THR A 143 37.46 -4.81 17.76
N PRO A 144 36.84 -4.12 16.77
CA PRO A 144 36.76 -4.68 15.42
C PRO A 144 38.18 -4.82 14.86
N SER A 145 38.52 -6.05 14.46
CA SER A 145 39.79 -6.38 13.82
C SER A 145 39.97 -5.54 12.54
N PRO A 146 41.17 -5.01 12.24
CA PRO A 146 41.41 -4.21 11.05
C PRO A 146 40.98 -4.98 9.78
N GLY A 147 39.98 -4.45 9.07
CA GLY A 147 39.42 -5.03 7.84
C GLY A 147 37.93 -5.40 7.91
N GLN A 148 37.25 -5.20 9.04
CA GLN A 148 35.81 -5.50 9.19
C GLN A 148 34.94 -4.24 9.05
N PHE A 149 33.99 -4.27 8.11
CA PHE A 149 32.96 -3.24 7.99
C PHE A 149 31.78 -3.55 8.92
N VAL A 150 31.45 -2.64 9.82
CA VAL A 150 30.34 -2.77 10.76
C VAL A 150 29.18 -1.86 10.33
N THR A 151 27.96 -2.39 10.29
CA THR A 151 26.76 -1.60 9.95
C THR A 151 26.27 -0.78 11.13
N ARG A 152 25.40 0.20 10.88
CA ARG A 152 24.71 1.01 11.93
C ARG A 152 23.95 0.21 13.00
N SER A 153 23.67 -1.06 12.73
CA SER A 153 23.03 -1.99 13.67
C SER A 153 24.05 -2.92 14.36
N CYS A 154 25.33 -2.55 14.34
CA CYS A 154 26.46 -3.29 14.90
C CYS A 154 26.64 -4.71 14.31
N ARG A 155 26.26 -4.94 13.04
CA ARG A 155 26.50 -6.24 12.37
C ARG A 155 27.78 -6.18 11.55
N THR A 156 28.61 -7.21 11.64
CA THR A 156 29.82 -7.36 10.82
C THR A 156 29.46 -7.85 9.41
N SER A 157 29.81 -7.07 8.39
CA SER A 157 29.68 -7.43 6.98
C SER A 157 30.90 -8.24 6.51
N LYS A 158 30.69 -9.47 6.03
CA LYS A 158 31.75 -10.33 5.46
C LYS A 158 31.77 -10.22 3.93
N PRO A 159 32.95 -10.10 3.29
CA PRO A 159 33.05 -10.11 1.83
C PRO A 159 32.67 -11.49 1.24
N PRO A 160 32.16 -11.55 0.00
CA PRO A 160 31.81 -12.81 -0.65
C PRO A 160 33.04 -13.67 -0.93
N GLN A 161 32.90 -14.99 -0.78
CA GLN A 161 33.98 -15.95 -1.02
C GLN A 161 34.09 -16.24 -2.52
N ARG A 162 35.29 -16.05 -3.10
CA ARG A 162 35.56 -16.44 -4.50
C ARG A 162 35.73 -17.95 -4.56
N VAL A 163 34.94 -18.61 -5.41
CA VAL A 163 35.15 -20.01 -5.78
C VAL A 163 36.09 -20.08 -6.98
N THR A 164 37.18 -20.81 -6.86
CA THR A 164 38.06 -21.18 -7.97
C THR A 164 37.67 -22.57 -8.46
N TYR A 165 37.47 -22.72 -9.76
CA TYR A 165 37.28 -24.02 -10.41
C TYR A 165 38.65 -24.48 -10.91
N GLU A 166 39.16 -25.56 -10.34
CA GLU A 166 40.31 -26.29 -10.89
C GLU A 166 39.81 -27.13 -12.08
N HIS A 167 40.58 -27.15 -13.17
CA HIS A 167 40.27 -27.82 -14.44
C HIS A 167 40.75 -29.27 -14.47
#